data_AF-A0A6C0AZG5-F1
#
_entry.id   AF-A0A6C0AZG5-F1
#
_cell.length_a   1.000
_cell.length_b   1.000
_cell.length_c   1.000
_cell.angle_alpha   90.00
_cell.angle_beta   90.00
_cell.angle_gamma   90.00
#
_symmetry.space_group_name_H-M   'P 1'
#
loop_
_entity.id
_entity.type
_entity.pdbx_description
1 polymer ?
#
loop_
_entity_poly.entity_id
_entity_poly.type
_entity_poly.pdbx_seq_one_letter_code
_entity_poly.pdbx_strand_id
1 'polypeptide(L)'
;MENDIPSVELDKTFTHIIDNCNFDNLPESIICDIFKDGRPFSKFIELWLEKNYPLTHIKKDKDHDFVDINNPEILYDEKTFTIASGCRFCPSNMIGQGRSFDKEKFEKKTRKLIFCIVSNINFPEIKIRFVRGSQLILKYPDGKIPLQDHIKFFN
;
A
#
# COMPACT_ATOMS: atom_id res chain seq x y z
N MET A 1 7.68 17.39 22.42
CA MET A 1 7.43 16.02 21.91
C MET A 1 5.95 15.94 21.58
N GLU A 2 5.55 16.70 20.58
CA GLU A 2 4.23 16.71 19.97
C GLU A 2 4.50 16.58 18.47
N ASN A 3 3.69 15.80 17.75
CA ASN A 3 3.70 15.59 16.30
C ASN A 3 4.16 14.21 15.77
N ASP A 4 4.00 13.11 16.52
CA ASP A 4 4.02 11.75 15.91
C ASP A 4 2.60 11.25 15.56
N ILE A 5 1.68 12.20 15.32
CA ILE A 5 0.29 11.94 14.93
C ILE A 5 0.22 12.06 13.41
N PRO A 6 -0.08 10.96 12.70
CA PRO A 6 -0.30 10.99 11.26
C PRO A 6 -1.47 11.90 10.88
N SER A 7 -1.37 12.59 9.74
CA SER A 7 -2.46 13.38 9.18
C SER A 7 -3.59 12.51 8.59
N VAL A 8 -3.36 11.20 8.46
CA VAL A 8 -4.35 10.19 8.07
C VAL A 8 -4.93 9.49 9.29
N GLU A 9 -6.20 9.10 9.21
CA GLU A 9 -6.82 8.24 10.22
C GLU A 9 -6.33 6.79 10.05
N LEU A 10 -5.69 6.26 11.10
CA LEU A 10 -5.18 4.89 11.13
C LEU A 10 -6.29 3.89 11.43
N ASP A 11 -6.09 2.65 10.97
CA ASP A 11 -6.93 1.49 11.27
C ASP A 11 -8.40 1.61 10.86
N LYS A 12 -8.69 2.57 9.99
CA LYS A 12 -9.97 2.72 9.30
C LYS A 12 -9.85 2.32 7.85
N THR A 13 -10.88 1.67 7.36
CA THR A 13 -11.00 1.35 5.94
C THR A 13 -11.81 2.43 5.23
N PHE A 14 -11.20 2.98 4.18
CA PHE A 14 -11.83 3.88 3.24
C PHE A 14 -12.17 3.11 1.97
N THR A 15 -13.37 3.31 1.44
CA THR A 15 -13.79 2.71 0.17
C THR A 15 -14.00 3.82 -0.84
N HIS A 16 -13.43 3.65 -2.03
CA HIS A 16 -13.54 4.60 -3.13
C HIS A 16 -13.87 3.86 -4.42
N ILE A 17 -14.52 4.56 -5.34
CA ILE A 17 -14.73 4.10 -6.71
C ILE A 17 -13.85 4.97 -7.61
N ILE A 18 -12.98 4.34 -8.39
CA ILE A 18 -12.15 5.05 -9.36
C ILE A 18 -12.95 5.24 -10.65
N ASP A 19 -13.33 6.48 -10.91
CA ASP A 19 -14.06 6.86 -12.12
C ASP A 19 -13.13 7.36 -13.24
N ASN A 20 -13.64 7.39 -14.47
CA ASN A 20 -12.98 7.96 -15.65
C ASN A 20 -11.66 7.29 -16.05
N CYS A 21 -11.47 6.00 -15.76
CA CYS A 21 -10.34 5.23 -16.30
C CYS A 21 -10.52 4.98 -17.81
N ASN A 22 -9.87 5.80 -18.64
CA ASN A 22 -9.85 5.65 -20.10
C ASN A 22 -8.42 5.71 -20.65
N PHE A 23 -8.20 5.09 -21.81
CA PHE A 23 -6.96 5.17 -22.57
C PHE A 23 -7.24 4.96 -24.06
N ASP A 24 -7.32 6.06 -24.80
CA ASP A 24 -7.64 6.08 -26.24
C ASP A 24 -8.87 5.22 -26.58
N ASN A 25 -8.73 4.26 -27.49
CA ASN A 25 -9.81 3.41 -27.97
C ASN A 25 -9.99 2.12 -27.16
N LEU A 26 -9.33 1.99 -26.00
CA LEU A 26 -9.48 0.81 -25.14
C LEU A 26 -10.84 0.83 -24.41
N PRO A 27 -11.62 -0.25 -24.48
CA PRO A 27 -12.79 -0.41 -23.63
C PRO A 27 -12.42 -0.36 -22.14
N GLU A 28 -13.30 0.24 -21.34
CA GLU A 28 -13.13 0.36 -19.89
C GLU A 28 -12.87 -1.00 -19.21
N SER A 29 -13.54 -2.07 -19.65
CA SER A 29 -13.34 -3.42 -19.11
C SER A 29 -11.89 -3.91 -19.24
N ILE A 30 -11.22 -3.61 -20.36
CA ILE A 30 -9.81 -3.97 -20.57
C ILE A 30 -8.91 -3.18 -19.58
N ILE A 31 -9.22 -1.91 -19.37
CA ILE A 31 -8.46 -1.04 -18.45
C ILE A 31 -8.65 -1.53 -17.01
N CYS A 32 -9.87 -1.87 -16.61
CA CYS A 32 -10.17 -2.45 -15.30
C CYS A 32 -9.42 -3.77 -15.08
N ASP A 33 -9.34 -4.62 -16.10
CA ASP A 33 -8.60 -5.89 -15.99
C ASP A 33 -7.08 -5.68 -15.87
N ILE A 34 -6.51 -4.69 -16.56
CA ILE A 34 -5.10 -4.29 -16.38
C ILE A 34 -4.86 -3.84 -14.94
N PHE A 35 -5.75 -3.03 -14.38
CA PHE A 35 -5.61 -2.49 -13.02
C PHE A 35 -5.85 -3.50 -11.88
N LYS A 36 -6.29 -4.72 -12.19
CA LYS A 36 -6.26 -5.84 -11.22
C LYS A 36 -4.85 -6.38 -11.00
N ASP A 37 -3.90 -6.15 -11.91
CA ASP A 37 -2.48 -6.43 -11.68
C ASP A 37 -1.86 -5.30 -10.85
N GLY A 38 -1.22 -5.65 -9.74
CA GLY A 38 -0.58 -4.68 -8.85
C GLY A 38 0.58 -3.91 -9.49
N ARG A 39 1.27 -4.47 -10.49
CA ARG A 39 2.44 -3.84 -11.12
C ARG A 39 2.10 -2.59 -11.94
N PRO A 40 1.09 -2.60 -12.84
CA PRO A 40 0.61 -1.38 -13.46
C PRO A 40 -0.12 -0.52 -12.43
N PHE A 41 -0.97 -1.10 -11.56
CA PHE A 41 -1.81 -0.35 -10.62
C PHE A 41 -1.01 0.52 -9.64
N SER A 42 0.07 0.01 -9.04
CA SER A 42 0.83 0.69 -7.96
C SER A 42 1.25 2.11 -8.35
N LYS A 43 1.78 2.28 -9.57
CA LYS A 43 2.25 3.58 -10.08
C LYS A 43 1.12 4.61 -10.22
N PHE A 44 -0.08 4.17 -10.57
CA PHE A 44 -1.22 5.07 -10.71
C PHE A 44 -1.82 5.40 -9.35
N ILE A 45 -1.96 4.39 -8.48
CA ILE A 45 -2.54 4.60 -7.16
C ILE A 45 -1.63 5.48 -6.30
N GLU A 46 -0.31 5.44 -6.46
CA GLU A 46 0.60 6.34 -5.74
C GLU A 46 0.30 7.81 -6.04
N LEU A 47 0.13 8.15 -7.32
CA LEU A 47 -0.23 9.51 -7.75
C LEU A 47 -1.63 9.90 -7.31
N TRP A 48 -2.56 8.95 -7.31
CA TRP A 48 -3.92 9.19 -6.84
C TRP A 48 -3.95 9.43 -5.32
N LEU A 49 -3.20 8.67 -4.53
CA LEU A 49 -3.10 8.82 -3.08
C LEU A 49 -2.57 10.21 -2.69
N GLU A 50 -1.51 10.70 -3.35
CA GLU A 50 -0.97 12.05 -3.13
C GLU A 50 -2.02 13.16 -3.34
N LYS A 51 -3.00 12.94 -4.23
CA LYS A 51 -4.07 13.92 -4.49
C LYS A 51 -5.25 13.83 -3.53
N ASN A 52 -5.47 12.67 -2.91
CA ASN A 52 -6.67 12.39 -2.12
C ASN A 52 -6.40 12.27 -0.61
N TYR A 53 -5.13 12.14 -0.22
CA TYR A 53 -4.69 12.06 1.16
C TYR A 53 -3.58 13.08 1.43
N PRO A 54 -3.36 13.50 2.69
CA PRO A 54 -2.34 14.46 3.10
C PRO A 54 -0.91 13.86 3.05
N LEU A 55 -0.51 13.39 1.87
CA LEU A 55 0.73 12.67 1.59
C LEU A 55 1.49 13.38 0.47
N THR A 56 2.82 13.37 0.53
CA THR A 56 3.69 13.84 -0.57
C THR A 56 4.46 12.67 -1.14
N HIS A 57 4.34 12.40 -2.45
CA HIS A 57 4.97 11.26 -3.11
C HIS A 57 6.45 11.53 -3.43
N ILE A 58 7.34 10.58 -3.12
CA ILE A 58 8.78 10.72 -3.32
C ILE A 58 9.26 9.84 -4.48
N LYS A 59 9.44 10.46 -5.64
CA LYS A 59 9.73 9.77 -6.93
C LYS A 59 11.06 9.01 -7.02
N LYS A 60 12.00 9.18 -6.08
CA LYS A 60 13.39 8.68 -6.21
C LYS A 60 13.93 7.97 -4.97
N ASP A 61 13.09 7.77 -3.96
CA ASP A 61 13.51 7.03 -2.77
C ASP A 61 13.24 5.53 -2.97
N LYS A 62 14.13 4.69 -2.45
CA LYS A 62 13.96 3.23 -2.45
C LYS A 62 13.40 2.72 -1.13
N ASP A 63 13.27 3.60 -0.14
CA ASP A 63 12.93 3.21 1.22
C ASP A 63 11.47 3.32 1.59
N HIS A 64 10.77 4.32 1.06
CA HIS A 64 9.36 4.60 1.32
C HIS A 64 8.78 5.40 0.14
N ASP A 65 7.46 5.40 0.00
CA ASP A 65 6.78 6.02 -1.13
C ASP A 65 6.30 7.45 -0.78
N PHE A 66 5.87 7.70 0.46
CA PHE A 66 5.36 9.02 0.86
C PHE A 66 5.89 9.51 2.19
N VAL A 67 5.81 10.82 2.36
CA VAL A 67 5.90 11.49 3.67
C VAL A 67 4.58 12.18 3.99
N ASP A 68 4.29 12.33 5.29
CA ASP A 68 3.15 13.13 5.74
C ASP A 68 3.34 14.61 5.36
N ILE A 69 2.28 15.27 4.93
CA ILE A 69 2.34 16.69 4.52
C ILE A 69 2.68 17.63 5.69
N ASN A 70 2.30 17.28 6.92
CA ASN A 70 2.49 18.09 8.11
C ASN A 70 3.71 17.67 8.93
N ASN A 71 4.16 16.42 8.80
CA ASN A 71 5.40 15.95 9.42
C ASN A 71 6.20 14.99 8.50
N PRO A 72 7.24 15.49 7.80
CA PRO A 72 8.07 14.67 6.92
C PRO A 72 8.83 13.52 7.59
N GLU A 73 8.89 13.45 8.93
CA GLU A 73 9.47 12.31 9.65
C GLU A 73 8.54 11.09 9.68
N ILE A 74 7.24 11.29 9.39
CA ILE A 74 6.26 10.21 9.29
C ILE A 74 6.28 9.67 7.86
N LEU A 75 6.72 8.43 7.71
CA LEU A 75 6.98 7.79 6.44
C LEU A 75 5.92 6.73 6.11
N TYR A 76 5.53 6.66 4.83
CA TYR A 76 4.52 5.72 4.33
C TYR A 76 5.03 4.89 3.17
N ASP A 77 4.56 3.65 3.11
CA ASP A 77 4.88 2.70 2.05
C ASP A 77 3.57 2.13 1.50
N GLU A 78 3.32 2.28 0.20
CA GLU A 78 2.16 1.70 -0.49
C GLU A 78 2.41 0.23 -0.72
N LYS A 79 1.39 -0.58 -0.47
CA LYS A 79 1.38 -1.97 -0.88
C LYS A 79 0.01 -2.36 -1.40
N THR A 80 0.00 -2.91 -2.61
CA THR A 80 -1.22 -3.37 -3.24
C THR A 80 -1.58 -4.80 -2.81
N PHE A 81 -2.81 -4.98 -2.36
CA PHE A 81 -3.44 -6.28 -2.07
C PHE A 81 -4.16 -6.79 -3.32
N THR A 82 -3.66 -7.89 -3.88
CA THR A 82 -4.17 -8.51 -5.13
C THR A 82 -4.72 -9.92 -4.90
N ILE A 83 -5.58 -10.40 -5.81
CA ILE A 83 -6.09 -11.78 -5.78
C ILE A 83 -4.93 -12.79 -5.86
N ALA A 84 -3.97 -12.56 -6.74
CA ALA A 84 -2.92 -13.54 -7.05
C ALA A 84 -1.92 -13.76 -5.90
N SER A 85 -1.66 -12.75 -5.07
CA SER A 85 -0.55 -12.81 -4.10
C SER A 85 -0.90 -12.39 -2.67
N GLY A 86 -2.14 -11.93 -2.43
CA GLY A 86 -2.50 -11.21 -1.22
C GLY A 86 -1.80 -9.85 -1.20
N CYS A 87 -1.33 -9.43 -0.03
CA CYS A 87 -0.44 -8.27 0.11
C CYS A 87 0.89 -8.70 0.74
N ARG A 88 2.00 -8.39 0.06
CA ARG A 88 3.35 -8.56 0.62
C ARG A 88 3.90 -7.19 0.96
N PHE A 89 4.29 -7.00 2.21
CA PHE A 89 4.85 -5.74 2.71
C PHE A 89 6.31 -5.88 3.17
N CYS A 90 6.98 -6.95 2.73
CA CYS A 90 8.43 -7.05 2.84
C CYS A 90 9.13 -6.11 1.84
N PRO A 91 10.34 -5.62 2.17
CA PRO A 91 11.21 -4.94 1.24
C PRO A 91 11.45 -5.75 -0.04
N SER A 92 11.43 -5.08 -1.19
CA SER A 92 11.56 -5.70 -2.52
C SER A 92 12.89 -6.44 -2.71
N ASN A 93 13.96 -5.99 -2.04
CA ASN A 93 15.28 -6.66 -2.02
C ASN A 93 15.29 -7.99 -1.25
N MET A 94 14.23 -8.32 -0.51
CA MET A 94 14.06 -9.58 0.22
C MET A 94 13.04 -10.52 -0.45
N ILE A 95 12.37 -10.07 -1.51
CA ILE A 95 11.34 -10.84 -2.22
C ILE A 95 11.89 -11.30 -3.56
N GLY A 96 11.93 -12.60 -3.85
CA GLY A 96 12.26 -13.13 -5.19
C GLY A 96 13.36 -14.20 -5.19
N GLN A 97 13.65 -14.76 -6.36
CA GLN A 97 14.59 -15.87 -6.51
C GLN A 97 16.01 -15.45 -6.11
N GLY A 98 16.65 -16.25 -5.24
CA GLY A 98 18.02 -16.01 -4.76
C GLY A 98 18.17 -14.98 -3.63
N ARG A 99 17.07 -14.44 -3.09
CA ARG A 99 17.08 -13.48 -1.96
C ARG A 99 16.80 -14.21 -0.65
N SER A 100 17.50 -13.83 0.41
CA SER A 100 17.25 -14.30 1.78
C SER A 100 16.41 -13.29 2.55
N PHE A 101 15.43 -13.79 3.31
CA PHE A 101 14.64 -12.96 4.21
C PHE A 101 15.47 -12.64 5.46
N ASP A 102 15.87 -11.38 5.60
CA ASP A 102 16.54 -10.87 6.79
C ASP A 102 15.48 -10.29 7.73
N LYS A 103 15.05 -11.12 8.67
CA LYS A 103 13.98 -10.78 9.62
C LYS A 103 14.29 -9.52 10.39
N GLU A 104 15.51 -9.37 10.92
CA GLU A 104 15.87 -8.21 11.75
C GLU A 104 15.80 -6.89 10.97
N LYS A 105 16.35 -6.87 9.75
CA LYS A 105 16.24 -5.69 8.87
C LYS A 105 14.81 -5.39 8.49
N PHE A 106 14.02 -6.43 8.20
CA PHE A 106 12.59 -6.27 7.94
C PHE A 106 11.87 -5.65 9.13
N GLU A 107 11.99 -6.22 10.34
CA GLU A 107 11.30 -5.69 11.52
C GLU A 107 11.70 -4.24 11.81
N LYS A 108 13.00 -3.93 11.73
CA LYS A 108 13.54 -2.59 12.00
C LYS A 108 12.98 -1.55 11.04
N LYS A 109 12.84 -1.89 9.76
CA LYS A 109 12.27 -1.00 8.75
C LYS A 109 10.76 -0.87 8.93
N THR A 110 10.05 -1.98 8.98
CA THR A 110 8.59 -2.06 9.11
C THR A 110 8.08 -1.27 10.32
N ARG A 111 8.77 -1.33 11.48
CA ARG A 111 8.35 -0.61 12.70
C ARG A 111 8.34 0.92 12.56
N LYS A 112 9.08 1.48 11.60
CA LYS A 112 9.18 2.92 11.35
C LYS A 112 8.17 3.45 10.33
N LEU A 113 7.47 2.57 9.63
CA LEU A 113 6.61 2.92 8.51
C LEU A 113 5.14 2.83 8.90
N ILE A 114 4.32 3.62 8.22
CA ILE A 114 2.88 3.41 8.11
C ILE A 114 2.62 2.81 6.73
N PHE A 115 1.97 1.65 6.68
CA PHE A 115 1.62 1.04 5.41
C PHE A 115 0.29 1.59 4.91
N CYS A 116 0.28 2.07 3.68
CA CYS A 116 -0.94 2.35 2.92
C CYS A 116 -1.30 1.10 2.11
N ILE A 117 -2.13 0.24 2.69
CA ILE A 117 -2.55 -1.00 2.03
C ILE A 117 -3.76 -0.71 1.16
N VAL A 118 -3.62 -0.90 -0.15
CA VAL A 118 -4.69 -0.68 -1.13
C VAL A 118 -5.14 -2.00 -1.75
N SER A 119 -6.41 -2.35 -1.64
CA SER A 119 -6.97 -3.49 -2.36
C SER A 119 -7.55 -3.06 -3.69
N ASN A 120 -7.10 -3.73 -4.77
CA ASN A 120 -7.61 -3.59 -6.12
C ASN A 120 -8.42 -4.83 -6.58
N ILE A 121 -8.80 -5.72 -5.65
CA ILE A 121 -9.49 -6.98 -5.97
C ILE A 121 -10.80 -6.73 -6.73
N ASN A 122 -11.55 -5.70 -6.33
CA ASN A 122 -12.85 -5.34 -6.89
C ASN A 122 -12.78 -4.12 -7.82
N PHE A 123 -11.60 -3.83 -8.39
CA PHE A 123 -11.41 -2.64 -9.22
C PHE A 123 -12.54 -2.50 -10.28
N PRO A 124 -13.20 -1.34 -10.41
CA PRO A 124 -12.77 0.00 -9.97
C PRO A 124 -13.04 0.37 -8.51
N GLU A 125 -13.72 -0.47 -7.73
CA GLU A 125 -13.81 -0.28 -6.28
C GLU A 125 -12.45 -0.61 -5.64
N ILE A 126 -11.91 0.34 -4.88
CA ILE A 126 -10.70 0.15 -4.09
C ILE A 126 -10.98 0.34 -2.60
N LYS A 127 -10.26 -0.42 -1.78
CA LYS A 127 -10.25 -0.26 -0.33
C LYS A 127 -8.87 0.18 0.13
N ILE A 128 -8.80 1.20 0.97
CA ILE A 128 -7.55 1.76 1.49
C ILE A 128 -7.58 1.66 3.01
N ARG A 129 -6.48 1.20 3.61
CA ARG A 129 -6.29 1.20 5.06
C ARG A 129 -4.87 1.60 5.40
N PHE A 130 -4.72 2.59 6.30
CA PHE A 130 -3.44 2.99 6.85
C PHE A 130 -3.19 2.25 8.16
N VAL A 131 -2.05 1.55 8.28
CA VAL A 131 -1.73 0.76 9.47
C VAL A 131 -0.28 0.96 9.86
N ARG A 132 0.00 1.18 11.15
CA ARG A 132 1.38 1.23 11.65
C ARG A 132 2.05 -0.12 11.46
N GLY A 133 3.23 -0.14 10.86
CA GLY A 133 3.98 -1.36 10.64
C GLY A 133 4.36 -2.09 11.93
N SER A 134 4.54 -1.36 13.03
CA SER A 134 4.76 -1.92 14.37
C SER A 134 3.59 -2.78 14.87
N GLN A 135 2.36 -2.48 14.47
CA GLN A 135 1.17 -3.31 14.77
C GLN A 135 0.98 -4.39 13.71
N LEU A 136 1.24 -4.06 12.45
CA LEU A 136 1.05 -4.98 11.32
C LEU A 136 1.93 -6.23 11.46
N ILE A 137 3.19 -6.06 11.89
CA ILE A 137 4.12 -7.17 12.04
C ILE A 137 3.77 -8.13 13.17
N LEU A 138 3.04 -7.66 14.20
CA LEU A 138 2.55 -8.54 15.27
C LEU A 138 1.48 -9.51 14.76
N LYS A 139 0.69 -9.09 13.77
CA LYS A 139 -0.34 -9.91 13.13
C LYS A 139 0.22 -10.77 11.98
N TYR A 140 1.17 -10.22 11.23
CA TYR A 140 1.74 -10.84 10.03
C TYR A 140 3.28 -10.79 10.08
N PRO A 141 3.92 -11.63 10.91
CA PRO A 141 5.37 -11.56 11.15
C PRO A 141 6.23 -11.90 9.93
N ASP A 142 5.67 -12.62 8.96
CA ASP A 142 6.34 -13.00 7.71
C ASP A 142 6.20 -11.94 6.61
N GLY A 143 5.63 -10.77 6.94
CA GLY A 143 5.47 -9.65 6.01
C GLY A 143 4.50 -9.91 4.86
N LYS A 144 3.51 -10.78 5.09
CA LYS A 144 2.47 -11.13 4.14
C LYS A 144 1.10 -11.17 4.81
N ILE A 145 0.14 -10.46 4.22
CA ILE A 145 -1.28 -10.60 4.50
C ILE A 145 -1.84 -11.60 3.46
N PRO A 146 -2.29 -12.79 3.88
CA PRO A 146 -2.81 -13.80 2.95
C PRO A 146 -4.17 -13.39 2.39
N LEU A 147 -4.52 -13.89 1.20
CA LEU A 147 -5.78 -13.57 0.52
C LEU A 147 -7.01 -13.82 1.40
N GLN A 148 -7.03 -14.93 2.14
CA GLN A 148 -8.11 -15.30 3.05
C GLN A 148 -8.38 -14.29 4.17
N ASP A 149 -7.38 -13.47 4.51
CA ASP A 149 -7.49 -12.43 5.54
C ASP A 149 -8.00 -11.10 4.97
N HIS A 150 -8.28 -10.99 3.67
CA HIS A 150 -8.75 -9.75 3.04
C HIS A 150 -9.95 -9.14 3.75
N ILE A 151 -11.01 -9.93 3.97
CA ILE A 151 -12.22 -9.47 4.66
C ILE A 151 -11.88 -9.03 6.10
N LYS A 152 -11.12 -9.85 6.82
CA LYS A 152 -10.70 -9.56 8.21
C LYS A 152 -9.83 -8.31 8.33
N PHE A 153 -9.07 -7.97 7.29
CA PHE A 153 -8.17 -6.83 7.29
C PHE A 153 -8.90 -5.51 6.99
N PHE A 154 -9.90 -5.56 6.10
CA PHE A 154 -10.62 -4.38 5.61
C PHE A 154 -12.00 -4.15 6.23
N ASN A 155 -12.51 -5.06 7.08
CA ASN A 155 -13.77 -4.91 7.81
C ASN A 155 -13.53 -5.05 9.31
#